data_AF-A0A2E7NT46-F1
#
_entry.id   AF-A0A2E7NT46-F1
#
_cell.length_a   1.000
_cell.length_b   1.000
_cell.length_c   1.000
_cell.angle_alpha   90.00
_cell.angle_beta   90.00
_cell.angle_gamma   90.00
#
_symmetry.space_group_name_H-M   'P 1'
#
loop_
_entity.id
_entity.type
_entity.pdbx_description
1 polymer ?
#
loop_
_entity_poly.entity_id
_entity_poly.type
_entity_poly.pdbx_seq_one_letter_code
_entity_poly.pdbx_strand_id
1 'polypeptide(L)' 'MNELTQVELTTTQRDLLLRGLQFVRSSVKLSLGESRLPDDQRSDQLEAIETLEQQLREDLASQPSTNLS' A
#
# COMPACT_ATOMS: atom_id res chain seq x y z
N MET A 1 -22.25 3.50 9.98
CA MET A 1 -21.60 4.72 9.48
C MET A 1 -20.12 4.57 9.78
N ASN A 2 -19.33 4.07 8.82
CA ASN A 2 -17.87 4.12 8.92
C ASN A 2 -17.47 5.44 8.28
N GLU A 3 -17.38 6.48 9.10
CA GLU A 3 -16.63 7.68 8.73
C GLU A 3 -15.18 7.22 8.60
N LEU A 4 -14.78 6.87 7.37
CA LEU A 4 -13.39 6.73 6.99
C LEU A 4 -12.78 8.11 7.21
N THR A 5 -12.18 8.30 8.37
CA THR A 5 -11.42 9.51 8.69
C THR A 5 -10.44 9.72 7.54
N GLN A 6 -10.72 10.69 6.68
CA GLN A 6 -9.81 11.05 5.59
C GLN A 6 -8.59 11.68 6.24
N VAL A 7 -7.62 10.84 6.58
CA VAL A 7 -6.32 11.29 7.08
C VAL A 7 -5.60 11.87 5.88
N GLU A 8 -5.46 13.20 5.86
CA GLU A 8 -4.58 13.84 4.90
C GLU A 8 -3.14 13.47 5.22
N LEU A 9 -2.52 12.73 4.30
CA LEU A 9 -1.12 12.34 4.41
C LEU A 9 -0.25 13.40 3.72
N THR A 10 0.95 13.63 4.26
CA THR A 10 1.99 14.37 3.55
C THR A 10 2.63 13.50 2.46
N THR A 11 3.33 14.11 1.49
CA THR A 11 4.09 13.38 0.47
C THR A 11 5.07 12.37 1.09
N THR A 12 5.77 12.76 2.15
CA THR A 12 6.70 11.87 2.87
C THR A 12 5.97 10.70 3.52
N GLN A 13 4.80 10.92 4.10
CA GLN A 13 4.00 9.84 4.69
C GLN A 13 3.46 8.88 3.62
N ARG A 14 3.00 9.40 2.47
CA ARG A 14 2.56 8.56 1.34
C ARG A 14 3.69 7.70 0.79
N ASP A 15 4.87 8.28 0.61
CA ASP A 15 6.06 7.56 0.14
C ASP A 15 6.50 6.48 1.15
N LEU A 16 6.47 6.78 2.45
CA LEU A 16 6.76 5.79 3.50
C LEU A 16 5.76 4.63 3.47
N LEU A 17 4.46 4.92 3.35
CA LEU A 17 3.42 3.89 3.24
C LEU A 17 3.60 3.03 2.00
N LEU A 18 3.93 3.63 0.85
CA LEU A 18 4.17 2.90 -0.39
C LEU A 18 5.32 1.90 -0.22
N ARG A 19 6.44 2.32 0.39
CA ARG A 19 7.57 1.41 0.71
C ARG A 19 7.15 0.30 1.68
N GLY A 20 6.32 0.64 2.68
CA GLY A 20 5.75 -0.33 3.62
C GLY A 20 4.89 -1.39 2.92
N LEU A 21 4.01 -0.98 2.01
CA LEU A 21 3.17 -1.91 1.23
C LEU A 21 4.01 -2.82 0.33
N GLN A 22 5.04 -2.28 -0.32
CA GLN A 22 5.97 -3.08 -1.14
C GLN A 22 6.70 -4.14 -0.31
N PHE A 23 7.10 -3.78 0.92
CA PHE A 23 7.68 -4.73 1.87
C PHE A 23 6.68 -5.84 2.21
N VAL A 24 5.46 -5.50 2.62
CA VAL A 24 4.41 -6.48 2.98
C VAL A 24 4.09 -7.39 1.79
N ARG A 25 3.92 -6.83 0.59
CA ARG A 25 3.70 -7.61 -0.64
C ARG A 25 4.81 -8.63 -0.88
N SER A 26 6.06 -8.22 -0.67
CA SER A 26 7.23 -9.10 -0.79
C SER A 26 7.21 -10.19 0.29
N SER A 27 6.88 -9.85 1.53
CA SER A 27 6.74 -10.83 2.61
C SER A 27 5.66 -11.87 2.31
N VAL A 28 4.48 -11.45 1.84
CA VAL A 28 3.37 -12.35 1.48
C VAL A 28 3.77 -13.30 0.33
N LYS A 29 4.50 -12.80 -0.67
CA LYS A 29 5.02 -13.63 -1.78
C LYS A 29 6.07 -14.64 -1.33
N LEU A 30 6.87 -14.28 -0.32
CA LEU A 30 7.95 -15.10 0.21
C LEU A 30 7.52 -15.99 1.38
N SER A 31 6.27 -15.93 1.83
CA SER A 31 5.76 -16.83 2.87
C SER A 31 5.81 -18.29 2.41
N LEU A 32 6.53 -19.11 3.16
CA LEU A 32 6.74 -20.54 2.90
C LEU A 32 6.30 -21.38 4.11
N GLY A 33 6.02 -22.66 3.86
CA GLY A 33 5.71 -23.62 4.92
C GLY A 33 4.45 -23.25 5.72
N GLU A 34 4.48 -23.48 7.04
CA GLU A 34 3.34 -23.28 7.96
C GLU A 34 2.88 -21.81 8.07
N SER A 35 3.69 -20.85 7.64
CA SER A 35 3.34 -19.41 7.59
C SER A 35 2.61 -19.04 6.29
N ARG A 36 2.49 -19.96 5.33
CA ARG A 36 1.85 -19.71 4.04
C ARG A 36 0.33 -19.77 4.19
N LEU A 37 -0.32 -18.63 3.97
CA LEU A 37 -1.77 -18.58 3.83
C LEU A 37 -2.26 -19.46 2.67
N PRO A 38 -3.50 -19.97 2.74
CA PRO A 38 -4.16 -20.64 1.61
C PRO A 38 -4.06 -19.79 0.34
N ASP A 39 -3.99 -20.45 -0.82
CA ASP A 39 -3.76 -19.77 -2.10
C ASP A 39 -4.80 -18.69 -2.40
N ASP A 40 -6.07 -18.93 -2.10
CA ASP A 40 -7.16 -17.97 -2.28
C ASP A 40 -6.99 -16.75 -1.38
N GLN A 41 -6.79 -16.97 -0.07
CA GLN A 41 -6.58 -15.88 0.89
C GLN A 41 -5.33 -15.06 0.59
N ARG A 42 -4.26 -15.72 0.13
CA ARG A 42 -3.03 -15.04 -0.30
C ARG A 42 -3.30 -14.18 -1.54
N SER A 43 -4.09 -14.67 -2.49
CA SER A 43 -4.42 -13.95 -3.71
C SER A 43 -5.25 -12.71 -3.38
N ASP A 44 -6.29 -12.86 -2.53
CA ASP A 44 -7.12 -11.74 -2.05
C ASP A 44 -6.27 -10.68 -1.32
N GLN A 45 -5.33 -11.12 -0.47
CA GLN A 45 -4.45 -10.21 0.24
C GLN A 45 -3.51 -9.46 -0.72
N LEU A 46 -2.97 -10.14 -1.73
CA LEU A 46 -2.10 -9.52 -2.72
C LEU A 46 -2.86 -8.49 -3.58
N GLU A 47 -4.10 -8.80 -3.98
CA GLU A 47 -4.95 -7.89 -4.73
C GLU A 47 -5.29 -6.63 -3.91
N ALA A 48 -5.62 -6.79 -2.63
CA ALA A 48 -5.86 -5.66 -1.73
C ALA A 48 -4.62 -4.77 -1.58
N ILE A 49 -3.43 -5.37 -1.43
CA ILE A 49 -2.16 -4.61 -1.34
C ILE A 49 -1.88 -3.87 -2.66
N GLU A 50 -2.07 -4.54 -3.80
CA GLU A 50 -1.84 -3.93 -5.13
C GLU A 50 -2.79 -2.76 -5.39
N THR A 51 -4.05 -2.87 -4.98
CA THR A 51 -5.03 -1.77 -5.05
C THR A 51 -4.57 -0.57 -4.23
N LEU A 52 -4.09 -0.80 -3.00
CA LEU A 52 -3.59 0.28 -2.13
C LEU A 52 -2.30 0.92 -2.66
N GLU A 53 -1.37 0.11 -3.21
CA GLU A 53 -0.17 0.62 -3.87
C GLU A 53 -0.53 1.54 -5.04
N GLN A 54 -1.48 1.13 -5.87
CA GLN A 54 -1.90 1.90 -7.04
C GLN A 54 -2.53 3.24 -6.62
N GLN A 55 -3.43 3.22 -5.63
CA GLN A 55 -4.07 4.44 -5.13
C GLN A 55 -3.05 5.43 -4.55
N LEU A 56 -2.07 4.95 -3.77
CA LEU A 56 -1.01 5.80 -3.24
C LEU A 56 -0.11 6.38 -4.34
N ARG A 57 0.17 5.63 -5.41
CA ARG A 57 0.95 6.13 -6.56
C ARG A 57 0.20 7.20 -7.33
N GLU A 58 -1.10 7.01 -7.55
CA GLU A 58 -1.96 7.99 -8.20
C GLU A 58 -2.06 9.28 -7.38
N ASP A 59 -2.22 9.17 -6.07
CA ASP A 59 -2.23 10.31 -5.15
C ASP A 59 -0.89 11.07 -5.19
N LEU A 60 0.23 10.36 -5.21
CA LEU A 60 1.56 10.96 -5.32
C LEU A 60 1.77 11.66 -6.68
N ALA A 61 1.30 11.05 -7.77
CA ALA A 61 1.41 11.62 -9.12
C ALA A 61 0.49 12.84 -9.33
N SER A 62 -0.63 12.89 -8.61
CA SER A 62 -1.64 13.96 -8.71
C SER A 62 -1.30 15.18 -7.84
N GLN A 63 -0.33 15.07 -6.92
CA GLN A 63 0.14 16.21 -6.14
C GLN A 63 1.11 17.04 -6.99
N PRO A 64 0.82 18.32 -7.29
CA PRO A 64 1.79 19.17 -7.97
C PRO A 64 3.04 19.28 -7.10
N SER A 65 4.21 19.14 -7.71
CA SER A 65 5.53 19.37 -7.11
C SER A 65 5.60 20.77 -6.51
N THR A 66 5.09 20.93 -5.30
CA THR A 66 5.09 22.20 -4.58
C THR A 66 6.16 22.09 -3.52
N ASN A 67 7.14 22.99 -3.63
CA ASN A 67 8.26 23.24 -2.72
C ASN A 67 9.58 22.53 -3.03
N LEU A 68 10.29 23.08 -4.01
CA LEU A 68 11.70 23.43 -3.84
C LEU A 68 11.88 24.89 -4.31
N SER A 69 11.65 25.83 -3.39
CA SER A 69 12.22 27.20 -3.42
C SER A 69 13.25 27.31 -2.32
#